data_AF-A0A519HQR1-F1
#
_entry.id   AF-A0A519HQR1-F1
#
_cell.length_a   1.000
_cell.length_b   1.000
_cell.length_c   1.000
_cell.angle_alpha   90.00
_cell.angle_beta   90.00
_cell.angle_gamma   90.00
#
_symmetry.space_group_name_H-M   'P 1'
#
loop_
_entity.id
_entity.type
_entity.pdbx_description
1 polymer ?
#
loop_
_entity_poly.entity_id
_entity_poly.type
_entity_poly.pdbx_seq_one_letter_code
_entity_poly.pdbx_strand_id
1 'polypeptide(L)'
;MARAHRAMPASGAAILVWNGDWIQDPGQAGKGLAGVRQAIALEVAFSPRECRTQMMRGLAVIAFADGPGAPRLALGGSSWRWSDLLTTR
;
A
#
# COMPACT_ATOMS: atom_id res chain seq x y z
N MET A 1 18.60 -17.28 -3.42
CA MET A 1 18.26 -15.84 -3.46
C MET A 1 17.05 -15.65 -4.38
N ALA A 2 15.87 -15.31 -3.85
CA ALA A 2 14.65 -15.20 -4.65
C ALA A 2 14.41 -13.74 -5.05
N ARG A 3 14.42 -13.47 -6.36
CA ARG A 3 14.42 -12.12 -6.94
C ARG A 3 12.96 -11.74 -7.23
N ALA A 4 12.33 -10.96 -6.36
CA ALA A 4 10.94 -10.50 -6.49
C ALA A 4 10.82 -9.29 -7.44
N HIS A 5 11.11 -9.49 -8.74
CA HIS A 5 11.18 -8.40 -9.72
C HIS A 5 10.19 -8.55 -10.90
N ARG A 6 9.11 -9.34 -10.74
CA ARG A 6 8.14 -9.58 -11.84
C ARG A 6 6.68 -9.34 -11.49
N ALA A 7 6.39 -8.45 -10.55
CA ALA A 7 5.01 -8.05 -10.24
C ALA A 7 4.81 -6.53 -10.20
N MET A 8 5.78 -5.73 -10.69
CA MET A 8 5.57 -4.30 -10.88
C MET A 8 5.17 -4.05 -12.32
N PRO A 9 4.11 -3.27 -12.57
CA PRO A 9 3.71 -2.93 -13.94
C PRO A 9 4.91 -2.28 -14.64
N ALA A 10 5.23 -2.79 -15.83
CA ALA A 10 6.39 -2.34 -16.62
C ALA A 10 6.37 -0.83 -16.94
N SER A 11 5.21 -0.18 -16.77
CA SER A 11 4.98 1.24 -17.01
C SER A 11 5.37 2.16 -15.84
N GLY A 12 5.82 1.62 -14.68
CA GLY A 12 6.11 2.45 -13.49
C GLY A 12 4.84 2.98 -12.80
N ALA A 13 3.68 2.43 -13.13
CA ALA A 13 2.42 2.72 -12.45
C ALA A 13 2.44 2.18 -11.01
N ALA A 14 1.76 2.88 -10.11
CA ALA A 14 1.63 2.42 -8.73
C ALA A 14 0.71 1.20 -8.66
N ILE A 15 1.09 0.19 -7.87
CA ILE A 15 0.23 -0.96 -7.59
C ILE A 15 -0.79 -0.54 -6.53
N LEU A 16 -2.08 -0.61 -6.85
CA LEU A 16 -3.14 -0.39 -5.86
C LEU A 16 -3.20 -1.60 -4.92
N VAL A 17 -2.99 -1.37 -3.63
CA VAL A 17 -2.94 -2.46 -2.63
C VAL A 17 -4.06 -2.40 -1.59
N TRP A 18 -4.74 -1.26 -1.47
CA TRP A 18 -5.89 -1.08 -0.59
C TRP A 18 -6.85 -0.04 -1.18
N ASN A 19 -8.14 -0.36 -1.21
CA ASN A 19 -9.22 0.56 -1.55
C ASN A 19 -10.49 0.15 -0.79
N GLY A 20 -10.58 0.54 0.48
CA GLY A 20 -11.62 0.07 1.38
C GLY A 20 -11.34 -1.30 1.98
N ASP A 21 -10.71 -2.19 1.21
CA ASP A 21 -10.20 -3.49 1.66
C ASP A 21 -8.82 -3.79 1.04
N TRP A 22 -8.06 -4.67 1.70
CA TRP A 22 -6.76 -5.13 1.20
C TRP A 22 -6.94 -5.95 -0.07
N ILE A 23 -6.35 -5.47 -1.17
CA ILE A 23 -6.44 -6.14 -2.45
C ILE A 23 -5.51 -7.36 -2.43
N GLN A 24 -6.11 -8.52 -2.67
CA GLN A 24 -5.42 -9.79 -2.81
C GLN A 24 -5.46 -10.20 -4.29
N ASP A 25 -4.30 -10.26 -4.92
CA ASP A 25 -4.14 -10.83 -6.26
C ASP A 25 -3.45 -12.19 -6.11
N PRO A 26 -4.02 -13.30 -6.61
CA PRO A 26 -3.42 -14.64 -6.54
C PRO A 26 -2.00 -14.69 -7.11
N GLY A 27 -1.68 -13.88 -8.13
CA GLY A 27 -0.35 -13.74 -8.70
C GLY A 27 0.62 -12.90 -7.86
N GLN A 28 0.10 -12.15 -6.87
CA GLN A 28 0.86 -11.31 -5.95
C GLN A 28 0.83 -11.81 -4.50
N ALA A 29 0.37 -13.05 -4.29
CA ALA A 29 0.38 -13.76 -3.01
C ALA A 29 1.79 -14.12 -2.51
N GLY A 30 2.85 -13.77 -3.27
CA GLY A 30 4.23 -13.94 -2.82
C GLY A 30 4.54 -13.17 -1.54
N LYS A 31 5.51 -13.67 -0.76
CA LYS A 31 5.94 -13.09 0.53
C LYS A 31 6.22 -11.58 0.48
N GLY A 32 6.61 -11.04 -0.67
CA GLY A 32 6.93 -9.62 -0.85
C GLY A 32 5.76 -8.69 -0.51
N LEU A 33 4.67 -8.74 -1.26
CA LEU A 33 3.57 -7.80 -1.07
C LEU A 33 2.81 -8.04 0.24
N ALA A 34 2.72 -9.30 0.67
CA ALA A 34 2.18 -9.63 2.00
C ALA A 34 2.98 -8.97 3.13
N GLY A 35 4.31 -9.04 3.07
CA GLY A 35 5.19 -8.37 4.04
C GLY A 35 5.05 -6.84 3.99
N VAL A 36 4.90 -6.25 2.81
CA VAL A 36 4.71 -4.80 2.68
C VAL A 36 3.37 -4.36 3.28
N ARG A 37 2.27 -5.09 3.04
CA ARG A 37 0.97 -4.79 3.68
C ARG A 37 1.07 -4.84 5.20
N GLN A 38 1.74 -5.86 5.73
CA GLN A 38 1.97 -5.99 7.17
C GLN A 38 2.80 -4.82 7.73
N ALA A 39 3.87 -4.42 7.04
CA ALA A 39 4.69 -3.28 7.45
C ALA A 39 3.87 -1.99 7.49
N ILE A 40 3.07 -1.71 6.45
CA ILE A 40 2.19 -0.54 6.42
C ILE A 40 1.19 -0.56 7.59
N ALA A 41 0.53 -1.69 7.84
CA ALA A 41 -0.43 -1.80 8.94
C ALA A 41 0.23 -1.57 10.30
N LEU A 42 1.45 -2.06 10.52
CA LEU A 42 2.20 -1.81 11.77
C LEU A 42 2.54 -0.33 11.93
N GLU A 43 3.12 0.30 10.91
CA GLU A 43 3.46 1.74 10.97
C GLU A 43 2.23 2.61 11.26
N VAL A 44 1.10 2.29 10.62
CA VAL A 44 -0.17 2.96 10.89
C VAL A 44 -0.62 2.72 12.32
N ALA A 45 -0.60 1.48 12.82
CA ALA A 45 -1.06 1.14 14.17
C ALA A 45 -0.27 1.88 15.26
N PHE A 46 1.03 2.08 15.06
CA PHE A 46 1.91 2.80 15.98
C PHE A 46 1.93 4.32 15.80
N SER A 47 1.22 4.85 14.78
CA SER A 47 1.16 6.30 14.55
C SER A 47 0.27 7.03 15.58
N PRO A 48 0.56 8.32 15.87
CA PRO A 48 -0.30 9.17 16.70
C PRO A 48 -1.75 9.20 16.22
N ARG A 49 -2.69 9.45 17.13
CA ARG A 49 -4.13 9.41 16.84
C ARG A 49 -4.50 10.42 15.75
N GLU A 50 -3.88 11.59 15.78
CA GLU A 50 -4.09 12.68 14.83
C GLU A 50 -3.75 12.21 13.41
N CYS A 51 -2.62 11.51 13.25
CA CYS A 51 -2.22 10.91 11.98
C CYS A 51 -3.19 9.82 11.55
N ARG A 52 -3.51 8.87 12.45
CA ARG A 52 -4.40 7.75 12.13
C ARG A 52 -5.80 8.20 11.70
N THR A 53 -6.30 9.27 12.31
CA THR A 53 -7.64 9.78 12.07
C THR A 53 -7.68 10.88 11.02
N GLN A 54 -6.56 11.27 10.41
CA GLN A 54 -6.56 12.24 9.33
C GLN A 54 -7.47 11.78 8.19
N MET A 55 -8.38 12.65 7.76
CA MET A 55 -9.22 12.39 6.60
C MET A 55 -8.40 12.60 5.31
N MET A 56 -8.38 11.56 4.47
CA MET A 56 -7.70 11.53 3.19
C MET A 56 -8.74 11.48 2.06
N ARG A 57 -8.38 12.02 0.90
CA ARG A 57 -9.18 11.98 -0.33
C ARG A 57 -8.29 11.53 -1.48
N GLY A 58 -8.81 10.66 -2.34
CA GLY A 58 -8.06 10.11 -3.46
C GLY A 58 -6.97 9.14 -3.02
N LEU A 59 -5.97 8.97 -3.89
CA LEU A 59 -4.87 8.03 -3.69
C LEU A 59 -3.70 8.68 -2.94
N ALA A 60 -3.24 8.02 -1.88
CA ALA A 60 -1.91 8.21 -1.34
C ALA A 60 -0.94 7.29 -2.10
N VAL A 61 0.18 7.85 -2.57
CA VAL A 61 1.21 7.10 -3.29
C VAL A 61 2.48 7.04 -2.45
N ILE A 62 2.95 5.82 -2.19
CA ILE A 62 4.23 5.56 -1.51
C ILE A 62 5.23 5.16 -2.58
N ALA A 63 6.27 5.99 -2.75
CA ALA A 63 7.44 5.64 -3.57
C ALA A 63 8.55 5.10 -2.66
N PHE A 64 9.16 3.98 -3.04
CA PHE A 64 10.25 3.38 -2.26
C PHE A 64 11.65 3.87 -2.66
N ALA A 65 11.73 4.62 -3.75
CA ALA A 65 12.93 5.27 -4.22
C ALA A 65 12.54 6.50 -5.03
N ASP A 66 13.48 7.42 -5.19
CA ASP A 66 13.34 8.56 -6.07
C ASP A 66 13.62 8.17 -7.53
N GLY A 67 13.00 8.91 -8.45
CA GLY A 67 13.28 8.82 -9.88
C GLY A 67 12.30 8.00 -10.73
N PRO A 68 12.47 8.01 -12.06
CA PRO A 68 11.62 7.30 -13.00
C PRO A 68 11.68 5.78 -12.80
N GLY A 69 10.53 5.11 -12.85
CA GLY A 69 10.44 3.65 -12.71
C GLY A 69 10.60 3.13 -11.28
N ALA A 70 10.72 4.01 -10.28
CA ALA A 70 10.77 3.60 -8.89
C ALA A 70 9.51 2.80 -8.50
N PRO A 71 9.66 1.73 -7.70
CA PRO A 71 8.54 1.00 -7.10
C PRO A 71 7.56 1.93 -6.38
N ARG A 72 6.27 1.82 -6.72
CA ARG A 72 5.21 2.63 -6.13
C ARG A 72 4.01 1.80 -5.73
N LEU A 73 3.42 2.15 -4.59
CA LEU A 73 2.14 1.62 -4.13
C LEU A 73 1.12 2.74 -4.04
N ALA A 74 -0.13 2.41 -4.28
CA ALA A 74 -1.26 3.30 -4.10
C ALA A 74 -2.22 2.73 -3.04
N LEU A 75 -2.75 3.63 -2.22
CA LEU A 75 -3.73 3.37 -1.17
C LEU A 75 -4.86 4.38 -1.32
N GLY A 76 -6.12 3.93 -1.19
CA GLY A 76 -7.24 4.84 -0.97
C GLY A 76 -8.32 4.82 -2.03
N GLY A 77 -9.38 5.57 -1.73
CA GLY A 77 -10.57 5.78 -2.55
C GLY A 77 -11.04 7.24 -2.44
N SER A 78 -12.35 7.48 -2.55
CA SER A 78 -12.89 8.85 -2.52
C SER A 78 -12.70 9.57 -1.17
N SER A 79 -12.91 8.87 -0.06
CA SER A 79 -12.74 9.39 1.31
C SER A 79 -12.39 8.25 2.26
N TRP A 80 -11.34 8.40 3.06
CA TRP A 80 -10.85 7.36 3.97
C TRP A 80 -9.95 7.96 5.06
N ARG A 81 -9.59 7.17 6.07
CA ARG A 81 -8.59 7.50 7.10
C ARG A 81 -7.50 6.45 7.14
N TRP A 82 -6.32 6.81 7.62
CA TRP A 82 -5.23 5.84 7.79
C TRP A 82 -5.64 4.68 8.69
N SER A 83 -6.44 4.92 9.74
CA SER A 83 -6.99 3.87 10.61
C SER A 83 -7.79 2.80 9.89
N ASP A 84 -8.36 3.09 8.72
CA ASP A 84 -9.20 2.15 7.97
C ASP A 84 -8.38 0.98 7.41
N LEU A 85 -7.06 1.16 7.23
CA LEU A 85 -6.13 0.10 6.81
C LEU A 85 -5.95 -0.99 7.87
N LEU A 86 -6.29 -0.69 9.13
CA LEU A 86 -6.22 -1.64 10.24
C LEU A 86 -7.47 -2.49 10.34
N THR A 87 -8.53 -2.12 9.63
CA THR A 87 -9.78 -2.88 9.56
C THR A 87 -9.77 -3.75 8.31
N THR A 88 -10.17 -4.99 8.47
CA THR A 88 -10.54 -5.88 7.35
C THR A 88 -12.04 -6.04 7.40
N ARG A 89 -12.76 -5.77 6.30
CA ARG A 89 -14.14 -6.24 6.18
C ARG A 89 -14.19 -7.71 5.75
#